data_AF-A0AA36CCE3-F1
#
_entry.id   AF-A0AA36CCE3-F1
#
_cell.length_a   1.000
_cell.length_b   1.000
_cell.length_c   1.000
_cell.angle_alpha   90.00
_cell.angle_beta   90.00
_cell.angle_gamma   90.00
#
_symmetry.space_group_name_H-M   'P 1'
#
loop_
_entity.id
_entity.type
_entity.pdbx_description
1 polymer ?
#
loop_
_entity_poly.entity_id
_entity_poly.type
_entity_poly.pdbx_seq_one_letter_code
_entity_poly.pdbx_strand_id
1 'polypeptide(L)'
;EPLLECDRVLAERYDGVDIAFEKTKSWGRYCKELTNYVKSRLAIELEHAKRTSQLAEQTRMGMQEEFLPMKELFTDSFDLENEHFLKTRETQEHLGDRFVKSLESRRLEAETTRRALKNEWLKTVKAMTDAENELRKAQQNFTAREDLFKKARENSIRVSSDYPPGSSTTDSMRKLDKKRIREEDALFKREEALHQVKALETEVRRRRKSVDRCKEKTIEALRELVLQCDQTTKACTQHYFKILEFDIPPLFPGGLRDQNL
;
A
#
# COMPACT_ATOMS: atom_id res chain seq x y z
N GLU A 1 8.76 14.55 17.80
CA GLU A 1 9.38 13.40 17.13
C GLU A 1 9.30 13.59 15.61
N PRO A 2 10.40 13.46 14.86
CA PRO A 2 10.44 13.70 13.40
C PRO A 2 9.50 12.79 12.58
N LEU A 3 9.19 11.60 13.10
CA LEU A 3 8.32 10.62 12.42
C LEU A 3 6.85 11.05 12.43
N LEU A 4 6.36 11.60 13.55
CA LEU A 4 5.02 12.16 13.65
C LEU A 4 4.84 13.42 12.78
N GLU A 5 5.93 14.16 12.56
CA GLU A 5 5.92 15.32 11.67
C GLU A 5 5.72 14.90 10.21
N CYS A 6 6.41 13.85 9.76
CA CYS A 6 6.21 13.27 8.42
C CYS A 6 4.78 12.76 8.21
N ASP A 7 4.21 12.09 9.22
CA ASP A 7 2.82 11.60 9.15
C ASP A 7 1.84 12.76 9.00
N ARG A 8 2.02 13.83 9.78
CA ARG A 8 1.21 15.06 9.68
C ARG A 8 1.30 15.69 8.30
N VAL A 9 2.51 15.89 7.79
CA VAL A 9 2.73 16.49 6.45
C VAL A 9 2.07 15.64 5.36
N LEU A 10 2.17 14.31 5.42
CA LEU A 10 1.50 13.42 4.47
C LEU A 10 -0.03 13.45 4.64
N ALA A 11 -0.52 13.55 5.87
CA ALA A 11 -1.95 13.61 6.16
C ALA A 11 -2.60 14.92 5.67
N GLU A 12 -1.86 16.03 5.62
CA GLU A 12 -2.34 17.32 5.11
C GLU A 12 -2.36 17.37 3.57
N ARG A 13 -1.45 16.64 2.90
CA ARG A 13 -1.35 16.62 1.44
C ARG A 13 -2.44 15.81 0.76
N TYR A 14 -2.96 16.26 -0.38
CA TYR A 14 -3.98 15.52 -1.14
C TYR A 14 -3.47 14.16 -1.67
N ASP A 15 -2.19 14.07 -2.00
CA ASP A 15 -1.51 12.90 -2.58
C ASP A 15 -0.69 12.09 -1.55
N GLY A 16 -0.74 12.45 -0.26
CA GLY A 16 0.16 11.87 0.75
C GLY A 16 -0.01 10.36 0.93
N VAL A 17 -1.23 9.83 0.80
CA VAL A 17 -1.50 8.38 0.84
C VAL A 17 -0.85 7.66 -0.34
N ASP A 18 -0.89 8.25 -1.53
CA ASP A 18 -0.29 7.66 -2.73
C ASP A 18 1.23 7.64 -2.64
N ILE A 19 1.83 8.71 -2.10
CA ILE A 19 3.27 8.79 -1.82
C ILE A 19 3.68 7.68 -0.85
N ALA A 20 2.95 7.51 0.27
CA ALA A 20 3.25 6.48 1.26
C ALA A 20 3.17 5.06 0.66
N PHE A 21 2.15 4.79 -0.17
CA PHE A 21 2.02 3.52 -0.88
C PHE A 21 3.16 3.28 -1.87
N GLU A 22 3.54 4.29 -2.67
CA GLU A 22 4.58 4.15 -3.68
C GLU A 22 5.96 3.97 -3.03
N LYS A 23 6.22 4.60 -1.87
CA LYS A 23 7.45 4.37 -1.09
C LYS A 23 7.58 2.89 -0.69
N THR A 24 6.53 2.33 -0.10
CA THR A 24 6.50 0.92 0.33
C THR A 24 6.65 -0.04 -0.86
N LYS A 25 5.95 0.24 -1.97
CA LYS A 25 6.05 -0.54 -3.21
C LYS A 25 7.46 -0.48 -3.84
N SER A 26 8.11 0.67 -3.77
CA SER A 26 9.46 0.86 -4.29
C SER A 26 10.49 0.07 -3.50
N TRP A 27 10.35 0.03 -2.17
CA TRP A 27 11.17 -0.86 -1.34
C TRP A 27 10.98 -2.33 -1.74
N GLY A 28 9.74 -2.78 -1.99
CA GLY A 28 9.47 -4.14 -2.46
C GLY A 28 10.13 -4.50 -3.81
N ARG A 29 10.28 -3.54 -4.73
CA ARG A 29 11.06 -3.72 -5.96
C ARG A 29 12.55 -3.81 -5.67
N TYR A 30 13.07 -2.88 -4.87
CA TYR A 30 14.48 -2.85 -4.47
C TYR A 30 14.92 -4.17 -3.81
N CYS A 31 14.15 -4.68 -2.84
CA CYS A 31 14.46 -5.95 -2.19
C CYS A 31 14.47 -7.13 -3.14
N LYS A 32 13.57 -7.16 -4.13
CA LYS A 32 13.57 -8.21 -5.15
C LYS A 32 14.88 -8.22 -5.93
N GLU A 33 15.33 -7.06 -6.39
CA GLU A 33 16.58 -6.94 -7.15
C GLU A 33 17.80 -7.31 -6.30
N LEU A 34 17.84 -6.89 -5.02
CA LEU A 34 18.89 -7.31 -4.09
C LEU A 34 18.93 -8.83 -3.90
N THR A 35 17.78 -9.46 -3.64
CA THR A 35 17.72 -10.90 -3.42
C THR A 35 18.09 -11.67 -4.68
N ASN A 36 17.70 -11.18 -5.87
CA ASN A 36 18.08 -11.78 -7.14
C ASN A 36 19.59 -11.70 -7.35
N TYR A 37 20.18 -10.53 -7.15
CA TYR A 37 21.63 -10.34 -7.26
C TYR A 37 22.39 -11.29 -6.33
N VAL A 38 22.05 -11.32 -5.04
CA VAL A 38 22.75 -12.18 -4.07
C VAL A 38 22.57 -13.66 -4.40
N LYS A 39 21.37 -14.11 -4.76
CA LYS A 39 21.14 -15.49 -5.23
C LYS A 39 22.04 -15.86 -6.41
N SER A 40 22.07 -15.00 -7.44
CA SER A 40 22.87 -15.23 -8.64
C SER A 40 24.37 -15.23 -8.34
N ARG A 41 24.85 -14.27 -7.54
CA ARG A 41 26.26 -14.20 -7.12
C ARG A 41 26.68 -15.47 -6.38
N LEU A 42 25.91 -15.89 -5.39
CA LEU A 42 26.18 -17.11 -4.61
C LEU A 42 26.19 -18.38 -5.48
N ALA A 43 25.30 -18.46 -6.47
CA ALA A 43 25.28 -19.59 -7.41
C ALA A 43 26.53 -19.63 -8.30
N ILE A 44 27.01 -18.47 -8.78
CA ILE A 44 28.23 -18.36 -9.60
C ILE A 44 29.46 -18.77 -8.78
N GLU A 45 29.57 -18.29 -7.53
CA GLU A 45 30.69 -18.62 -6.65
C GLU A 45 30.76 -20.11 -6.34
N LEU A 46 29.62 -20.72 -5.98
CA LEU A 46 29.57 -22.15 -5.72
C LEU A 46 29.96 -22.97 -6.95
N GLU A 47 29.46 -22.59 -8.12
CA GLU A 47 29.77 -23.30 -9.37
C GLU A 47 31.26 -23.18 -9.73
N HIS A 48 31.88 -22.01 -9.53
CA HIS A 48 33.32 -21.84 -9.70
C HIS A 48 34.12 -22.75 -8.76
N ALA A 49 33.86 -22.66 -7.44
CA ALA A 49 34.59 -23.44 -6.45
C ALA A 49 34.43 -24.96 -6.68
N LYS A 50 33.23 -25.39 -7.07
CA LYS A 50 32.97 -26.78 -7.43
C LYS A 50 33.79 -27.24 -8.63
N ARG A 51 33.88 -26.44 -9.70
CA ARG A 51 34.64 -26.79 -10.90
C ARG A 51 36.14 -26.87 -10.62
N THR A 52 36.68 -25.95 -9.82
CA THR A 52 38.11 -25.96 -9.45
C THR A 52 38.44 -27.17 -8.57
N SER A 53 37.59 -27.49 -7.58
CA SER A 53 37.72 -28.71 -6.77
C SER A 53 37.66 -29.99 -7.62
N GLN A 54 36.76 -30.07 -8.61
CA GLN A 54 36.70 -31.21 -9.53
C GLN A 54 37.96 -31.34 -10.41
N LEU A 55 38.49 -30.22 -10.90
CA LEU A 55 39.74 -30.20 -11.66
C LEU A 55 40.91 -30.70 -10.81
N ALA A 56 41.02 -30.21 -9.56
CA ALA A 56 42.05 -30.62 -8.61
C ALA A 56 42.03 -32.14 -8.37
N GLU A 57 40.85 -32.71 -8.13
CA GLU A 57 40.69 -34.14 -7.92
C GLU A 57 41.00 -34.96 -9.19
N GLN A 58 40.57 -34.48 -10.37
CA GLN A 58 40.90 -35.12 -11.64
C GLN A 58 42.41 -35.12 -11.91
N THR A 59 43.10 -34.01 -11.64
CA THR A 59 44.56 -33.92 -11.78
C THR A 59 45.26 -34.85 -10.78
N ARG A 60 44.81 -34.89 -9.52
CA ARG A 60 45.34 -35.80 -8.50
C ARG A 60 45.25 -37.27 -8.94
N MET A 61 44.10 -37.67 -9.51
CA MET A 61 43.93 -39.03 -10.04
C MET A 61 44.92 -39.37 -11.18
N GLY A 62 45.41 -38.37 -11.92
CA GLY A 62 46.44 -38.56 -12.95
C GLY A 62 47.87 -38.65 -12.41
N MET A 63 48.14 -38.18 -11.19
CA MET A 63 49.47 -38.11 -10.58
C MET A 63 49.80 -39.36 -9.74
N GLN A 64 49.73 -40.54 -10.35
CA GLN A 64 49.93 -41.82 -9.65
C GLN A 64 51.40 -42.16 -9.38
N GLU A 65 52.35 -41.58 -10.11
CA GLU A 65 53.78 -41.88 -10.01
C GLU A 65 54.40 -41.39 -8.68
N GLU A 66 55.31 -42.17 -8.12
CA GLU A 66 56.05 -41.85 -6.89
C GLU A 66 57.33 -41.05 -7.17
N PHE A 67 57.88 -40.40 -6.14
CA PHE A 67 59.15 -39.65 -6.18
C PHE A 67 59.21 -38.49 -7.20
N LEU A 68 58.06 -37.89 -7.51
CA LEU A 68 57.99 -36.73 -8.39
C LEU A 68 58.34 -35.42 -7.65
N PRO A 69 59.04 -34.48 -8.30
CA PRO A 69 59.41 -33.21 -7.69
C PRO A 69 58.16 -32.36 -7.37
N MET A 70 58.13 -31.80 -6.15
CA MET A 70 57.07 -30.87 -5.69
C MET A 70 55.64 -31.45 -5.69
N LYS A 71 55.47 -32.77 -5.85
CA LYS A 71 54.15 -33.43 -5.88
C LYS A 71 53.32 -33.15 -4.62
N GLU A 72 53.96 -33.18 -3.45
CA GLU A 72 53.30 -32.90 -2.16
C GLU A 72 52.74 -31.48 -2.11
N LEU A 73 53.50 -30.46 -2.55
CA LEU A 73 53.03 -29.07 -2.60
C LEU A 73 51.78 -28.89 -3.47
N PHE A 74 51.73 -29.56 -4.62
CA PHE A 74 50.53 -29.54 -5.47
C PHE A 74 49.36 -30.31 -4.83
N THR A 75 49.63 -31.43 -4.15
CA THR A 75 48.61 -32.21 -3.45
C THR A 75 47.96 -31.41 -2.33
N ASP A 76 48.77 -30.70 -1.53
CA ASP A 76 48.30 -29.78 -0.49
C ASP A 76 47.43 -28.66 -1.09
N SER A 77 47.84 -28.09 -2.23
CA SER A 77 47.03 -27.09 -2.93
C SER A 77 45.69 -27.64 -3.43
N PHE A 78 45.60 -28.92 -3.81
CA PHE A 78 44.34 -29.55 -4.19
C PHE A 78 43.40 -29.74 -2.98
N ASP A 79 43.95 -30.03 -1.81
CA ASP A 79 43.16 -30.10 -0.57
C ASP A 79 42.58 -28.72 -0.19
N LEU A 80 43.37 -27.66 -0.36
CA LEU A 80 42.90 -26.28 -0.16
C LEU A 80 41.74 -25.91 -1.11
N GLU A 81 41.77 -26.36 -2.37
CA GLU A 81 40.66 -26.13 -3.31
C GLU A 81 39.37 -26.85 -2.88
N ASN A 82 39.50 -28.07 -2.36
CA ASN A 82 38.35 -28.81 -1.81
C ASN A 82 37.81 -28.16 -0.53
N GLU A 83 38.68 -27.71 0.38
CA GLU A 83 38.28 -26.95 1.58
C GLU A 83 37.55 -25.65 1.19
N HIS A 84 38.07 -24.93 0.20
CA HIS A 84 37.46 -23.71 -0.34
C HIS A 84 36.06 -23.99 -0.93
N PHE A 85 35.87 -25.08 -1.66
CA PHE A 85 34.55 -25.51 -2.14
C PHE A 85 33.57 -25.77 -1.00
N LEU A 86 33.98 -26.51 0.03
CA LEU A 86 33.14 -26.82 1.19
C LEU A 86 32.74 -25.54 1.96
N LYS A 87 33.70 -24.64 2.18
CA LYS A 87 33.46 -23.34 2.83
C LYS A 87 32.50 -22.48 2.00
N THR A 88 32.70 -22.41 0.69
CA THR A 88 31.81 -21.66 -0.22
C THR A 88 30.38 -22.20 -0.16
N ARG A 89 30.19 -23.53 -0.08
CA ARG A 89 28.88 -24.15 0.08
C ARG A 89 28.22 -23.76 1.41
N GLU A 90 28.95 -23.81 2.52
CA GLU A 90 28.44 -23.39 3.82
C GLU A 90 28.01 -21.92 3.82
N THR A 91 28.85 -21.03 3.26
CA THR A 91 28.51 -19.60 3.08
C THR A 91 27.26 -19.42 2.23
N GLN A 92 27.12 -20.17 1.14
CA GLN A 92 25.95 -20.10 0.26
C GLN A 92 24.66 -20.46 0.98
N GLU A 93 24.65 -21.55 1.75
CA GLU A 93 23.50 -21.97 2.56
C GLU A 93 23.18 -20.92 3.64
N HIS A 94 24.21 -20.45 4.34
CA HIS A 94 24.07 -19.49 5.42
C HIS A 94 23.48 -18.14 4.94
N LEU A 95 24.00 -17.59 3.84
CA LEU A 95 23.48 -16.35 3.24
C LEU A 95 22.13 -16.58 2.54
N GLY A 96 21.89 -17.79 2.02
CA GLY A 96 20.57 -18.22 1.55
C GLY A 96 19.50 -18.06 2.63
N ASP A 97 19.81 -18.42 3.87
CA ASP A 97 18.87 -18.31 4.98
C ASP A 97 18.83 -16.89 5.59
N ARG A 98 19.99 -16.36 5.95
CA ARG A 98 20.11 -15.13 6.75
C ARG A 98 19.91 -13.85 5.94
N PHE A 99 20.18 -13.86 4.64
CA PHE A 99 19.95 -12.70 3.79
C PHE A 99 18.72 -12.92 2.91
N VAL A 100 18.77 -13.97 2.10
CA VAL A 100 17.82 -14.15 0.99
C VAL A 100 16.43 -14.48 1.51
N LYS A 101 16.24 -15.59 2.24
CA LYS A 101 14.92 -15.96 2.78
C LYS A 101 14.37 -14.90 3.73
N SER A 102 15.23 -14.30 4.55
CA SER A 102 14.85 -13.26 5.51
C SER A 102 14.28 -12.00 4.83
N LEU A 103 14.95 -11.49 3.79
CA LEU A 103 14.43 -10.36 3.00
C LEU A 103 13.18 -10.72 2.21
N GLU A 104 13.12 -11.92 1.61
CA GLU A 104 11.95 -12.34 0.84
C GLU A 104 10.70 -12.49 1.72
N SER A 105 10.87 -13.02 2.93
CA SER A 105 9.80 -13.12 3.93
C SER A 105 9.27 -11.74 4.32
N ARG A 106 10.16 -10.80 4.70
CA ARG A 106 9.76 -9.41 5.01
C ARG A 106 9.08 -8.73 3.83
N ARG A 107 9.56 -8.98 2.61
CA ARG A 107 8.97 -8.44 1.38
C ARG A 107 7.54 -8.90 1.17
N LEU A 108 7.28 -10.19 1.42
CA LEU A 108 5.94 -10.76 1.29
C LEU A 108 4.98 -10.21 2.35
N GLU A 109 5.44 -10.11 3.61
CA GLU A 109 4.67 -9.51 4.71
C GLU A 109 4.28 -8.07 4.36
N ALA A 110 5.26 -7.25 3.95
CA ALA A 110 5.03 -5.86 3.59
C ALA A 110 4.05 -5.70 2.43
N GLU A 111 4.17 -6.51 1.37
CA GLU A 111 3.25 -6.47 0.25
C GLU A 111 1.82 -6.89 0.65
N THR A 112 1.69 -7.86 1.55
CA THR A 112 0.38 -8.32 2.06
C THR A 112 -0.30 -7.22 2.86
N THR A 113 0.40 -6.62 3.83
CA THR A 113 -0.10 -5.52 4.65
C THR A 113 -0.44 -4.30 3.79
N ARG A 114 0.45 -3.93 2.86
CA ARG A 114 0.22 -2.81 1.92
C ARG A 114 -1.04 -3.01 1.08
N ARG A 115 -1.31 -4.23 0.59
CA ARG A 115 -2.54 -4.55 -0.16
C ARG A 115 -3.79 -4.43 0.70
N ALA A 116 -3.75 -4.94 1.94
CA ALA A 116 -4.87 -4.84 2.87
C ALA A 116 -5.23 -3.37 3.16
N LEU A 117 -4.21 -2.54 3.47
CA LEU A 117 -4.38 -1.10 3.68
C LEU A 117 -4.95 -0.41 2.44
N LYS A 118 -4.44 -0.75 1.24
CA LYS A 118 -4.93 -0.15 -0.01
C LYS A 118 -6.39 -0.49 -0.27
N ASN A 119 -6.81 -1.72 0.02
CA ASN A 119 -8.20 -2.14 -0.14
C ASN A 119 -9.13 -1.38 0.81
N GLU A 120 -8.75 -1.23 2.08
CA GLU A 120 -9.55 -0.49 3.06
C GLU A 120 -9.63 1.01 2.74
N TRP A 121 -8.52 1.61 2.30
CA TRP A 121 -8.49 2.99 1.81
C TRP A 121 -9.46 3.21 0.64
N LEU A 122 -9.35 2.39 -0.42
CA LEU A 122 -10.20 2.50 -1.61
C LEU A 122 -11.68 2.29 -1.28
N LYS A 123 -11.99 1.34 -0.38
CA LYS A 123 -13.34 1.09 0.11
C LYS A 123 -13.91 2.31 0.85
N THR A 124 -13.11 2.95 1.71
CA THR A 124 -13.54 4.12 2.48
C THR A 124 -13.76 5.33 1.58
N VAL A 125 -12.85 5.58 0.63
CA VAL A 125 -12.99 6.65 -0.37
C VAL A 125 -14.23 6.42 -1.24
N LYS A 126 -14.45 5.18 -1.72
CA LYS A 126 -15.64 4.85 -2.51
C LYS A 126 -16.94 5.12 -1.74
N ALA A 127 -17.02 4.70 -0.48
CA ALA A 127 -18.20 4.94 0.35
C ALA A 127 -18.48 6.43 0.58
N MET A 128 -17.44 7.28 0.59
CA MET A 128 -17.59 8.74 0.65
C MET A 128 -18.16 9.27 -0.68
N THR A 129 -17.58 8.87 -1.82
CA THR A 129 -18.05 9.26 -3.15
C THR A 129 -19.49 8.82 -3.40
N ASP A 130 -19.87 7.62 -2.99
CA ASP A 130 -21.23 7.10 -3.12
C ASP A 130 -22.22 7.96 -2.31
N ALA A 131 -21.88 8.33 -1.07
CA ALA A 131 -22.70 9.21 -0.23
C ALA A 131 -22.84 10.64 -0.82
N GLU A 132 -21.78 11.20 -1.41
CA GLU A 132 -21.84 12.49 -2.13
C GLU A 132 -22.78 12.43 -3.34
N ASN A 133 -22.74 11.32 -4.09
CA ASN A 133 -23.61 11.11 -5.23
C ASN A 133 -25.08 10.95 -4.80
N GLU A 134 -25.35 10.26 -3.70
CA GLU A 134 -26.69 10.16 -3.12
C GLU A 134 -27.21 11.52 -2.65
N LEU A 135 -26.39 12.31 -1.96
CA LEU A 135 -26.74 13.68 -1.56
C LEU A 135 -27.09 14.55 -2.78
N ARG A 136 -26.29 14.48 -3.85
CA ARG A 136 -26.55 15.23 -5.09
C ARG A 136 -27.90 14.85 -5.70
N LYS A 137 -28.26 13.57 -5.74
CA LYS A 137 -29.57 13.09 -6.22
C LYS A 137 -30.70 13.58 -5.32
N ALA A 138 -30.53 13.54 -4.01
CA ALA A 138 -31.54 14.03 -3.06
C ALA A 138 -31.76 15.54 -3.18
N GLN A 139 -30.71 16.33 -3.40
CA GLN A 139 -30.80 17.77 -3.67
C GLN A 139 -31.59 18.05 -4.95
N GLN A 140 -31.32 17.31 -6.05
CA GLN A 140 -32.09 17.41 -7.29
C GLN A 140 -33.57 17.06 -7.09
N ASN A 141 -33.87 15.99 -6.33
CA ASN A 141 -35.25 15.63 -5.97
C ASN A 141 -35.92 16.73 -5.15
N PHE A 142 -35.24 17.28 -4.14
CA PHE A 142 -35.77 18.38 -3.33
C PHE A 142 -36.12 19.61 -4.18
N THR A 143 -35.23 20.03 -5.09
CA THR A 143 -35.51 21.13 -6.02
C THR A 143 -36.76 20.85 -6.87
N ALA A 144 -36.87 19.63 -7.41
CA ALA A 144 -38.06 19.25 -8.19
C ALA A 144 -39.36 19.25 -7.35
N ARG A 145 -39.31 18.81 -6.08
CA ARG A 145 -40.46 18.87 -5.17
C ARG A 145 -40.82 20.30 -4.80
N GLU A 146 -39.84 21.16 -4.61
CA GLU A 146 -40.07 22.58 -4.32
C GLU A 146 -40.75 23.29 -5.50
N ASP A 147 -40.34 23.02 -6.73
CA ASP A 147 -40.99 23.57 -7.93
C ASP A 147 -42.43 23.09 -8.10
N LEU A 148 -42.69 21.81 -7.80
CA LEU A 148 -44.06 21.27 -7.80
C LEU A 148 -44.94 21.91 -6.73
N PHE A 149 -44.40 22.14 -5.52
CA PHE A 149 -45.10 22.85 -4.46
C PHE A 149 -45.41 24.30 -4.84
N LYS A 150 -44.44 25.04 -5.40
CA LYS A 150 -44.67 26.41 -5.92
C LYS A 150 -45.81 26.45 -6.93
N LYS A 151 -45.80 25.54 -7.91
CA LYS A 151 -46.88 25.40 -8.92
C LYS A 151 -48.23 25.05 -8.29
N ALA A 152 -48.27 24.16 -7.29
CA ALA A 152 -49.51 23.78 -6.61
C ALA A 152 -50.10 24.96 -5.82
N ARG A 153 -49.25 25.73 -5.13
CA ARG A 153 -49.61 26.94 -4.38
C ARG A 153 -50.12 28.06 -5.29
N GLU A 154 -49.42 28.36 -6.39
CA GLU A 154 -49.87 29.35 -7.38
C GLU A 154 -51.25 28.99 -7.97
N ASN A 155 -51.48 27.70 -8.26
CA ASN A 155 -52.76 27.21 -8.76
C ASN A 155 -53.87 27.33 -7.69
N SER A 156 -53.55 27.05 -6.43
CA SER A 156 -54.46 27.23 -5.28
C SER A 156 -54.89 28.69 -5.12
N ILE A 157 -53.93 29.64 -5.17
CA ILE A 157 -54.16 31.08 -5.08
C ILE A 157 -55.01 31.57 -6.26
N ARG A 158 -54.67 31.17 -7.50
CA ARG A 158 -55.42 31.56 -8.70
C ARG A 158 -56.88 31.13 -8.62
N VAL A 159 -57.14 29.87 -8.26
CA VAL A 159 -58.51 29.34 -8.14
C VAL A 159 -59.27 30.06 -7.03
N SER A 160 -58.62 30.44 -5.93
CA SER A 160 -59.22 31.27 -4.88
C SER A 160 -59.61 32.67 -5.38
N SER A 161 -58.77 33.29 -6.21
CA SER A 161 -59.03 34.62 -6.79
C SER A 161 -60.14 34.64 -7.85
N ASP A 162 -60.42 33.52 -8.51
CA ASP A 162 -61.46 33.41 -9.54
C ASP A 162 -62.90 33.37 -8.95
N TYR A 163 -63.05 33.28 -7.61
CA TYR A 163 -64.34 33.29 -6.91
C TYR A 163 -64.47 34.51 -5.97
N PRO A 164 -65.41 35.46 -6.21
CA PRO A 164 -65.59 36.63 -5.36
C PRO A 164 -66.11 36.29 -3.94
N PRO A 165 -65.83 37.13 -2.93
CA PRO A 165 -66.42 36.97 -1.60
C PRO A 165 -67.95 37.09 -1.70
N GLY A 166 -68.68 36.00 -1.44
CA GLY A 166 -70.15 35.96 -1.45
C GLY A 166 -70.81 35.11 -2.55
N SER A 167 -70.06 34.55 -3.51
CA SER A 167 -70.60 33.66 -4.58
C SER A 167 -70.15 32.20 -4.40
N SER A 168 -70.33 31.65 -3.21
CA SER A 168 -69.91 30.29 -2.88
C SER A 168 -71.03 29.27 -3.12
N THR A 169 -70.99 28.60 -4.27
CA THR A 169 -71.78 27.38 -4.52
C THR A 169 -71.06 26.17 -3.91
N THR A 170 -71.80 25.10 -3.60
CA THR A 170 -71.22 23.86 -3.05
C THR A 170 -70.10 23.27 -3.92
N ASP A 171 -70.17 23.47 -5.24
CA ASP A 171 -69.16 23.01 -6.19
C ASP A 171 -67.89 23.87 -6.22
N SER A 172 -67.99 25.20 -6.03
CA SER A 172 -66.78 26.04 -5.91
C SER A 172 -66.04 25.74 -4.60
N MET A 173 -66.77 25.48 -3.52
CA MET A 173 -66.22 25.07 -2.22
C MET A 173 -65.46 23.72 -2.31
N ARG A 174 -66.03 22.72 -3.00
CA ARG A 174 -65.37 21.42 -3.24
C ARG A 174 -64.12 21.53 -4.11
N LYS A 175 -64.10 22.45 -5.09
CA LYS A 175 -62.92 22.67 -5.95
C LYS A 175 -61.78 23.32 -5.18
N LEU A 176 -62.08 24.30 -4.32
CA LEU A 176 -61.11 24.95 -3.44
C LEU A 176 -60.49 23.94 -2.46
N ASP A 177 -61.31 23.11 -1.81
CA ASP A 177 -60.82 22.11 -0.87
C ASP A 177 -59.92 21.06 -1.54
N LYS A 178 -60.30 20.57 -2.73
CA LYS A 178 -59.45 19.69 -3.55
C LYS A 178 -58.11 20.33 -3.96
N LYS A 179 -58.03 21.66 -4.06
CA LYS A 179 -56.77 22.36 -4.39
C LYS A 179 -55.91 22.54 -3.15
N ARG A 180 -56.52 22.90 -2.02
CA ARG A 180 -55.89 22.94 -0.70
C ARG A 180 -55.24 21.60 -0.34
N ILE A 181 -55.96 20.49 -0.48
CA ILE A 181 -55.41 19.13 -0.20
C ILE A 181 -54.19 18.82 -1.10
N ARG A 182 -54.19 19.23 -2.37
CA ARG A 182 -53.04 19.00 -3.27
C ARG A 182 -51.84 19.88 -2.92
N GLU A 183 -52.08 21.10 -2.47
CA GLU A 183 -51.02 21.99 -1.96
C GLU A 183 -50.40 21.40 -0.68
N GLU A 184 -51.23 20.92 0.25
CA GLU A 184 -50.80 20.25 1.49
C GLU A 184 -49.98 18.98 1.21
N ASP A 185 -50.43 18.12 0.27
CA ASP A 185 -49.66 16.93 -0.16
C ASP A 185 -48.33 17.31 -0.84
N ALA A 186 -48.32 18.35 -1.66
CA ALA A 186 -47.09 18.84 -2.28
C ALA A 186 -46.12 19.44 -1.26
N LEU A 187 -46.63 20.13 -0.24
CA LEU A 187 -45.85 20.65 0.89
C LEU A 187 -45.23 19.50 1.68
N PHE A 188 -46.03 18.49 2.04
CA PHE A 188 -45.54 17.31 2.77
C PHE A 188 -44.40 16.60 2.01
N LYS A 189 -44.56 16.38 0.70
CA LYS A 189 -43.52 15.76 -0.15
C LYS A 189 -42.26 16.61 -0.27
N ARG A 190 -42.39 17.94 -0.27
CA ARG A 190 -41.24 18.86 -0.21
C ARG A 190 -40.50 18.73 1.11
N GLU A 191 -41.23 18.71 2.22
CA GLU A 191 -40.66 18.58 3.57
C GLU A 191 -39.95 17.24 3.74
N GLU A 192 -40.54 16.14 3.28
CA GLU A 192 -39.90 14.82 3.27
C GLU A 192 -38.58 14.83 2.48
N ALA A 193 -38.57 15.42 1.28
CA ALA A 193 -37.35 15.55 0.48
C ALA A 193 -36.28 16.42 1.17
N LEU A 194 -36.68 17.49 1.86
CA LEU A 194 -35.76 18.31 2.66
C LEU A 194 -35.17 17.53 3.83
N HIS A 195 -35.98 16.74 4.54
CA HIS A 195 -35.50 15.85 5.60
C HIS A 195 -34.48 14.84 5.07
N GLN A 196 -34.73 14.26 3.89
CA GLN A 196 -33.80 13.35 3.25
C GLN A 196 -32.46 14.02 2.91
N VAL A 197 -32.48 15.25 2.37
CA VAL A 197 -31.24 16.02 2.10
C VAL A 197 -30.47 16.25 3.40
N LYS A 198 -31.12 16.71 4.47
CA LYS A 198 -30.46 16.95 5.77
C LYS A 198 -29.85 15.68 6.36
N ALA A 199 -30.51 14.54 6.21
CA ALA A 199 -29.99 13.25 6.65
C ALA A 199 -28.72 12.86 5.86
N LEU A 200 -28.75 13.00 4.53
CA LEU A 200 -27.60 12.68 3.66
C LEU A 200 -26.43 13.64 3.85
N GLU A 201 -26.67 14.93 4.12
CA GLU A 201 -25.60 15.86 4.49
C GLU A 201 -24.86 15.40 5.76
N THR A 202 -25.62 14.92 6.75
CA THR A 202 -25.05 14.40 8.00
C THR A 202 -24.23 13.13 7.73
N GLU A 203 -24.71 12.25 6.86
CA GLU A 203 -23.97 11.06 6.43
C GLU A 203 -22.69 11.41 5.67
N VAL A 204 -22.71 12.36 4.73
CA VAL A 204 -21.51 12.83 4.03
C VAL A 204 -20.48 13.41 5.01
N ARG A 205 -20.91 14.24 5.98
CA ARG A 205 -20.01 14.74 7.03
C ARG A 205 -19.39 13.60 7.85
N ARG A 206 -20.16 12.56 8.17
CA ARG A 206 -19.68 11.37 8.89
C ARG A 206 -18.66 10.58 8.04
N ARG A 207 -18.95 10.40 6.74
CA ARG A 207 -18.05 9.71 5.79
C ARG A 207 -16.75 10.48 5.58
N ARG A 208 -16.78 11.82 5.50
CA ARG A 208 -15.57 12.65 5.43
C ARG A 208 -14.64 12.39 6.61
N LYS A 209 -15.17 12.48 7.85
CA LYS A 209 -14.40 12.14 9.06
C LYS A 209 -13.87 10.71 9.05
N SER A 210 -14.57 9.77 8.41
CA SER A 210 -14.11 8.38 8.25
C SER A 210 -12.94 8.28 7.29
N VAL A 211 -12.96 9.03 6.18
CA VAL A 211 -11.83 9.13 5.24
C VAL A 211 -10.63 9.74 5.93
N ASP A 212 -10.80 10.84 6.68
CA ASP A 212 -9.71 11.51 7.39
C ASP A 212 -9.03 10.56 8.39
N ARG A 213 -9.81 9.86 9.22
CA ARG A 213 -9.27 8.84 10.14
C ARG A 213 -8.61 7.66 9.42
N CYS A 214 -9.17 7.22 8.28
CA CYS A 214 -8.59 6.13 7.50
C CYS A 214 -7.25 6.56 6.88
N LYS A 215 -7.15 7.82 6.45
CA LYS A 215 -5.94 8.43 5.91
C LYS A 215 -4.82 8.44 6.95
N GLU A 216 -5.07 8.99 8.14
CA GLU A 216 -4.10 9.02 9.24
C GLU A 216 -3.59 7.61 9.57
N LYS A 217 -4.51 6.66 9.81
CA LYS A 217 -4.16 5.27 10.11
C LYS A 217 -3.36 4.58 9.00
N THR A 218 -3.70 4.85 7.74
CA THR A 218 -3.01 4.25 6.60
C THR A 218 -1.58 4.77 6.50
N ILE A 219 -1.38 6.07 6.69
CA ILE A 219 -0.06 6.70 6.65
C ILE A 219 0.81 6.18 7.80
N GLU A 220 0.28 6.16 9.01
CA GLU A 220 0.97 5.63 10.21
C GLU A 220 1.40 4.17 10.00
N ALA A 221 0.48 3.30 9.58
CA ALA A 221 0.78 1.89 9.33
C ALA A 221 1.82 1.68 8.22
N LEU A 222 1.79 2.50 7.16
CA LEU A 222 2.80 2.44 6.10
C LEU A 222 4.16 2.93 6.58
N ARG A 223 4.22 3.98 7.42
CA ARG A 223 5.47 4.44 8.04
C ARG A 223 6.09 3.34 8.89
N GLU A 224 5.31 2.73 9.77
CA GLU A 224 5.79 1.64 10.62
C GLU A 224 6.30 0.46 9.79
N LEU A 225 5.57 0.13 8.73
CA LEU A 225 5.99 -0.94 7.83
C LEU A 225 7.33 -0.61 7.15
N VAL A 226 7.53 0.63 6.68
CA VAL A 226 8.81 1.08 6.12
C VAL A 226 9.94 0.99 7.15
N LEU A 227 9.70 1.37 8.40
CA LEU A 227 10.72 1.26 9.46
C LEU A 227 11.14 -0.20 9.69
N GLN A 228 10.19 -1.13 9.74
CA GLN A 228 10.49 -2.56 9.89
C GLN A 228 11.23 -3.13 8.68
N CYS A 229 10.86 -2.67 7.49
CA CYS A 229 11.54 -2.98 6.23
C CYS A 229 13.01 -2.53 6.28
N ASP A 230 13.26 -1.27 6.67
CA ASP A 230 14.61 -0.69 6.77
C ASP A 230 15.47 -1.40 7.82
N GLN A 231 14.90 -1.72 8.99
CA GLN A 231 15.59 -2.50 10.03
C GLN A 231 16.01 -3.88 9.52
N THR A 232 15.10 -4.57 8.82
CA THR A 232 15.40 -5.89 8.24
C THR A 232 16.48 -5.79 7.16
N THR A 233 16.39 -4.78 6.29
CA THR A 233 17.42 -4.49 5.28
C THR A 233 18.77 -4.26 5.93
N LYS A 234 18.85 -3.39 6.95
CA LYS A 234 20.10 -3.12 7.68
C LYS A 234 20.70 -4.39 8.28
N ALA A 235 19.90 -5.19 8.99
CA ALA A 235 20.37 -6.42 9.63
C ALA A 235 20.89 -7.44 8.60
N CYS A 236 20.14 -7.67 7.53
CA CYS A 236 20.54 -8.58 6.46
C CYS A 236 21.83 -8.10 5.79
N THR A 237 21.92 -6.80 5.44
CA THR A 237 23.09 -6.22 4.78
C THR A 237 24.34 -6.27 5.65
N GLN A 238 24.23 -5.95 6.94
CA GLN A 238 25.34 -6.08 7.88
C GLN A 238 25.84 -7.52 7.95
N HIS A 239 24.92 -8.47 8.02
CA HIS A 239 25.25 -9.89 8.05
C HIS A 239 25.93 -10.36 6.75
N TYR A 240 25.41 -9.93 5.61
CA TYR A 240 25.99 -10.24 4.30
C TYR A 240 27.43 -9.75 4.16
N PHE A 241 27.68 -8.47 4.44
CA PHE A 241 29.04 -7.93 4.31
C PHE A 241 30.00 -8.49 5.35
N LYS A 242 29.54 -8.80 6.57
CA LYS A 242 30.36 -9.47 7.57
C LYS A 242 30.86 -10.82 7.05
N ILE A 243 30.00 -11.64 6.45
CA ILE A 243 30.41 -12.94 5.91
C ILE A 243 31.36 -12.78 4.73
N LEU A 244 31.12 -11.81 3.83
CA LEU A 244 32.02 -11.54 2.71
C LEU A 244 33.43 -11.11 3.15
N GLU A 245 33.56 -10.40 4.27
CA GLU A 245 34.88 -10.03 4.82
C GLU A 245 35.68 -11.23 5.32
N PHE A 246 35.01 -12.29 5.77
CA PHE A 246 35.67 -13.53 6.20
C PHE A 246 36.01 -14.46 5.02
N ASP A 247 35.37 -14.27 3.86
CA ASP A 247 35.54 -15.12 2.67
C ASP A 247 36.41 -14.52 1.57
N ILE A 248 36.56 -13.19 1.53
CA ILE A 248 37.42 -12.50 0.58
C ILE A 248 38.70 -12.07 1.31
N PRO A 249 39.86 -12.72 1.09
CA PRO A 249 41.15 -12.15 1.49
C PRO A 249 41.20 -10.73 0.94
N PRO A 250 41.59 -9.71 1.73
CA PRO A 250 41.50 -8.33 1.30
C PRO A 250 42.26 -8.15 -0.02
N LEU A 251 41.51 -7.87 -1.09
CA LEU A 251 42.09 -7.52 -2.40
C LEU A 251 42.84 -6.18 -2.34
N PHE A 252 42.79 -5.46 -1.22
CA PHE A 252 43.58 -4.26 -0.95
C PHE A 252 43.97 -4.16 0.53
N PRO A 253 45.26 -3.92 0.85
CA PRO A 253 45.68 -3.62 2.20
C PRO A 253 45.25 -2.18 2.55
N GLY A 254 44.22 -2.06 3.38
CA GLY A 254 44.00 -0.91 4.25
C GLY A 254 43.38 0.36 3.63
N GLY A 255 42.42 0.92 4.37
CA GLY A 255 42.11 2.35 4.32
C GLY A 255 40.93 2.73 3.45
N LEU A 256 39.70 2.47 3.91
CA LEU A 256 38.52 3.29 3.57
C LEU A 256 37.28 3.01 4.46
N ARG A 257 37.42 2.31 5.60
CA ARG A 257 36.26 1.92 6.43
C ARG A 257 35.99 2.81 7.66
N ASP A 258 36.80 3.84 7.90
CA ASP A 258 36.56 4.84 8.95
C ASP A 258 35.84 6.08 8.43
N GLN A 259 34.76 5.89 7.66
CA GLN A 259 33.77 6.95 7.46
C GLN A 259 32.36 6.39 7.70
N ASN A 260 31.97 6.44 8.98
CA ASN A 260 30.61 6.50 9.50
C ASN A 260 29.55 5.61 8.82
N LEU A 261 29.27 4.46 9.43
CA LEU A 261 28.02 3.70 9.32
C LEU A 261 27.32 3.60 10.69
#